data_AF-A0A381NSH1-F1
#
_entry.id   AF-A0A381NSH1-F1
#
_cell.length_a   1.000
_cell.length_b   1.000
_cell.length_c   1.000
_cell.angle_alpha   90.00
_cell.angle_beta   90.00
_cell.angle_gamma   90.00
#
_symmetry.space_group_name_H-M   'P 1'
#
loop_
_entity.id
_entity.type
_entity.pdbx_description
1 polymer ?
#
loop_
_entity_poly.entity_id
_entity_poly.type
_entity_poly.pdbx_seq_one_letter_code
_entity_poly.pdbx_strand_id
1 'polypeptide(L)'
;MSGHPVVRDDQDDAMVRRAATVGHRMAMGPGEPALTEWAAAGLTLPDETALMRYRLDRIAGRLADDLDGILLFDPMNVMYATYAP
;
A
#
# COMPACT_ATOMS: atom_id res chain seq x y z
N MET A 1 13.41 -11.45 -27.90
CA MET A 1 12.99 -10.28 -27.10
C MET A 1 12.13 -10.81 -25.97
N SER A 2 12.74 -11.17 -24.84
CA SER A 2 12.01 -11.79 -23.73
C SER A 2 11.38 -10.67 -22.91
N GLY A 3 10.05 -10.54 -22.99
CA GLY A 3 9.31 -9.60 -22.16
C GLY A 3 9.51 -9.97 -20.69
N HIS A 4 9.81 -8.98 -19.85
CA HIS A 4 9.70 -9.17 -18.41
C HIS A 4 8.26 -9.59 -18.09
N PRO A 5 8.06 -10.63 -17.26
CA PRO A 5 6.72 -11.01 -16.85
C PRO A 5 6.07 -9.81 -16.16
N VAL A 6 4.92 -9.39 -16.71
CA VAL A 6 4.03 -8.41 -16.08
C VAL A 6 3.76 -8.90 -14.66
N VAL A 7 3.99 -8.04 -13.67
CA VAL A 7 3.67 -8.33 -12.27
C VAL A 7 2.24 -8.83 -12.22
N ARG A 8 2.05 -10.08 -11.79
CA ARG A 8 0.75 -10.74 -11.73
C ARG A 8 -0.08 -10.07 -10.65
N ASP A 9 -1.01 -9.22 -11.05
CA ASP A 9 -2.08 -8.68 -10.19
C ASP A 9 -3.26 -9.67 -10.10
N ASP A 10 -2.96 -10.97 -10.10
CA ASP A 10 -3.96 -12.02 -9.95
C ASP A 10 -3.96 -12.49 -8.51
N GLN A 11 -4.94 -12.03 -7.75
CA GLN A 11 -5.14 -12.37 -6.34
C GLN A 11 -5.47 -13.86 -6.14
N ASP A 12 -5.88 -14.58 -7.20
CA ASP A 12 -6.18 -16.01 -7.17
C ASP A 12 -4.97 -16.91 -7.50
N ASP A 13 -3.81 -16.34 -7.85
CA ASP A 13 -2.58 -17.11 -8.07
C ASP A 13 -2.24 -17.94 -6.81
N ALA A 14 -1.97 -19.23 -7.01
CA ALA A 14 -1.74 -20.17 -5.91
C ALA A 14 -0.53 -19.80 -5.05
N MET A 15 0.47 -19.13 -5.64
CA MET A 15 1.65 -18.63 -4.93
C MET A 15 1.32 -17.39 -4.10
N VAL A 16 0.44 -16.52 -4.61
CA VAL A 16 -0.04 -15.31 -3.92
C VAL A 16 -0.85 -15.67 -2.68
N ARG A 17 -1.79 -16.63 -2.80
CA ARG A 17 -2.58 -17.14 -1.67
C ARG A 17 -1.73 -17.83 -0.60
N ARG A 18 -0.68 -18.54 -1.02
CA ARG A 18 0.24 -19.20 -0.08
C ARG A 18 1.14 -18.21 0.65
N ALA A 19 1.45 -17.07 0.03
CA ALA A 19 2.20 -16.00 0.67
C ALA A 19 1.31 -15.18 1.63
N ALA A 20 0.02 -14.99 1.34
CA ALA A 20 -0.95 -14.24 2.14
C ALA A 20 -1.41 -14.96 3.43
N THR A 21 -0.48 -15.44 4.24
CA THR A 21 -0.73 -16.05 5.55
C THR A 21 -0.79 -15.01 6.68
N VAL A 22 -1.19 -15.44 7.88
CA VAL A 22 -1.23 -14.58 9.08
C VAL A 22 0.14 -13.93 9.33
N GLY A 23 0.19 -12.59 9.41
CA GLY A 23 1.43 -11.83 9.55
C GLY A 23 2.12 -11.43 8.23
N HIS A 24 1.60 -11.87 7.08
CA HIS A 24 2.03 -11.36 5.78
C HIS A 24 1.39 -10.00 5.50
N ARG A 25 2.04 -9.13 4.70
CA ARG A 25 1.56 -7.79 4.34
C ARG A 25 0.08 -7.76 3.92
N MET A 26 -0.36 -8.73 3.11
CA MET A 26 -1.77 -8.82 2.68
C MET A 26 -2.76 -9.00 3.84
N ALA A 27 -2.26 -9.45 5.00
CA ALA A 27 -2.99 -9.69 6.23
C ALA A 27 -2.54 -8.75 7.38
N MET A 28 -1.70 -7.73 7.13
CA MET A 28 -1.20 -6.78 8.16
C MET A 28 -2.11 -5.56 8.37
N GLY A 29 -3.30 -5.54 7.77
CA GLY A 29 -4.32 -4.55 8.07
C GLY A 29 -4.85 -4.69 9.51
N PRO A 30 -5.67 -3.73 9.96
CA PRO A 30 -6.32 -3.83 11.25
C PRO A 30 -7.16 -5.11 11.35
N GLY A 31 -6.88 -5.93 12.35
CA GLY A 31 -7.66 -7.12 12.70
C GLY A 31 -8.56 -6.87 13.90
N GLU A 32 -9.24 -7.92 14.35
CA GLU A 32 -10.00 -7.86 15.61
C GLU A 32 -9.06 -7.69 16.83
N PRO A 33 -9.49 -6.98 17.89
CA PRO A 33 -10.83 -6.39 18.09
C PRO A 33 -11.01 -4.98 17.51
N ALA A 34 -9.97 -4.41 16.88
CA ALA A 34 -9.98 -3.01 16.46
C ALA A 34 -11.12 -2.68 15.48
N LEU A 35 -11.41 -3.60 14.55
CA LEU A 35 -12.51 -3.45 13.59
C LEU A 35 -13.87 -3.31 14.30
N THR A 36 -14.14 -4.18 15.28
CA THR A 36 -15.38 -4.13 16.07
C THR A 36 -15.47 -2.84 16.88
N GLU A 37 -14.40 -2.45 17.54
CA GLU A 37 -14.36 -1.22 18.36
C GLU A 37 -14.61 0.03 17.52
N TRP A 38 -13.99 0.11 16.34
CA TRP A 38 -14.16 1.24 15.44
C TRP A 38 -15.55 1.30 14.84
N ALA A 39 -16.13 0.16 14.46
CA ALA A 39 -17.52 0.09 14.02
C ALA A 39 -18.49 0.54 15.12
N ALA A 40 -18.27 0.13 16.37
CA ALA A 40 -19.07 0.56 17.52
C ALA A 40 -18.90 2.06 17.81
N ALA A 41 -17.73 2.63 17.54
CA ALA A 41 -17.47 4.07 17.62
C ALA A 41 -18.01 4.87 16.41
N GLY A 42 -18.59 4.21 15.40
CA GLY A 42 -19.10 4.86 14.18
C GLY A 42 -18.01 5.34 13.23
N LEU A 43 -16.79 4.80 13.35
CA LEU A 43 -15.66 5.16 12.48
C LEU A 43 -15.72 4.36 11.18
N THR A 44 -15.62 5.06 10.06
CA THR A 44 -15.50 4.43 8.74
C THR A 44 -14.03 4.17 8.44
N LEU A 45 -13.71 2.98 7.94
CA LEU A 45 -12.36 2.67 7.47
C LEU A 45 -12.00 3.54 6.26
N PRO A 46 -10.74 3.98 6.14
CA PRO A 46 -10.29 4.73 4.98
C PRO A 46 -10.29 3.84 3.73
N ASP A 47 -10.59 4.45 2.58
CA ASP A 47 -10.29 3.85 1.29
C ASP A 47 -8.76 3.89 1.08
N GLU A 48 -8.12 2.73 1.19
CA GLU A 48 -6.67 2.59 1.07
C GLU A 48 -6.17 2.98 -0.32
N THR A 49 -6.94 2.70 -1.37
CA THR A 49 -6.58 3.04 -2.75
C THR A 49 -6.62 4.56 -2.93
N ALA A 50 -7.66 5.22 -2.43
CA ALA A 50 -7.75 6.68 -2.44
C ALA A 50 -6.62 7.32 -1.63
N LEU A 51 -6.29 6.75 -0.47
CA LEU A 51 -5.19 7.21 0.38
C LEU A 51 -3.83 7.08 -0.32
N MET A 52 -3.57 5.97 -1.01
CA MET A 52 -2.34 5.77 -1.79
C MET A 52 -2.22 6.79 -2.92
N ARG A 53 -3.29 6.99 -3.70
CA ARG A 53 -3.31 7.98 -4.80
C ARG A 53 -3.02 9.38 -4.28
N TYR A 54 -3.69 9.78 -3.21
CA TYR A 54 -3.48 11.09 -2.58
C TYR A 54 -2.00 11.32 -2.20
N ARG A 55 -1.33 10.32 -1.61
CA ARG A 55 0.08 10.45 -1.21
C ARG A 55 1.00 10.59 -2.42
N LEU A 56 0.78 9.79 -3.46
CA LEU A 56 1.55 9.85 -4.69
C LEU A 56 1.40 11.22 -5.38
N ASP A 57 0.16 11.69 -5.54
CA ASP A 57 -0.14 12.99 -6.16
C ASP A 57 0.52 14.14 -5.39
N ARG A 58 0.48 14.07 -4.06
CA ARG A 58 1.13 15.06 -3.19
C ARG A 58 2.65 15.05 -3.36
N ILE A 59 3.28 13.88 -3.43
CA ILE A 59 4.72 13.77 -3.65
C ILE A 59 5.08 14.36 -5.01
N ALA A 60 4.42 13.90 -6.08
CA ALA A 60 4.67 14.38 -7.44
C ALA A 60 4.47 15.90 -7.55
N GLY A 61 3.40 16.43 -6.95
CA GLY A 61 3.14 17.87 -6.91
C GLY A 61 4.22 18.66 -6.18
N ARG A 62 4.86 18.09 -5.16
CA ARG A 62 5.97 18.75 -4.44
C ARG A 62 7.30 18.70 -5.20
N LEU A 63 7.50 17.70 -6.05
CA LEU A 63 8.71 17.59 -6.87
C LEU A 63 8.64 18.48 -8.10
N ALA A 64 7.45 18.60 -8.70
CA ALA A 64 7.22 19.41 -9.89
C ALA A 64 7.64 20.88 -9.75
N ASP A 65 7.84 21.37 -8.53
CA ASP A 65 8.38 22.70 -8.26
C ASP A 65 9.81 22.89 -8.83
N ASP A 66 10.73 21.92 -8.64
CA ASP A 66 12.16 22.09 -8.96
C ASP A 66 12.94 20.77 -9.22
N LEU A 67 12.30 19.60 -9.14
CA LEU A 67 12.97 18.30 -9.13
C LEU A 67 12.27 17.28 -10.04
N ASP A 68 13.05 16.55 -10.83
CA ASP A 68 12.53 15.47 -11.70
C ASP A 68 12.26 14.16 -10.96
N GLY A 69 12.72 14.01 -9.72
CA GLY A 69 12.54 12.78 -8.95
C GLY A 69 13.17 12.78 -7.57
N ILE A 70 12.92 11.68 -6.83
CA ILE A 70 13.47 11.41 -5.50
C ILE A 70 13.91 9.96 -5.37
N LEU A 71 14.90 9.73 -4.52
CA LEU A 71 15.31 8.40 -4.08
C LEU A 71 15.13 8.30 -2.56
N LEU A 72 14.39 7.29 -2.12
CA LEU A 72 13.96 7.14 -0.73
C LEU A 72 14.67 5.95 -0.09
N PHE A 73 15.33 6.21 1.04
CA PHE A 73 16.02 5.20 1.85
C PHE A 73 15.47 5.09 3.27
N ASP A 74 14.83 6.15 3.77
CA ASP A 74 14.15 6.10 5.06
C ASP A 74 12.91 5.19 4.92
N PRO A 75 12.77 4.16 5.77
CA PRO A 75 11.65 3.22 5.68
C PRO A 75 10.29 3.90 5.83
N MET A 76 10.19 5.00 6.57
CA MET A 76 8.94 5.77 6.69
C MET A 76 8.56 6.46 5.39
N ASN A 77 9.55 6.99 4.66
CA ASN A 77 9.29 7.61 3.36
C ASN A 77 8.94 6.58 2.31
N VAL A 78 9.60 5.42 2.33
CA VAL A 78 9.25 4.29 1.46
C VAL A 78 7.80 3.87 1.73
N MET A 79 7.44 3.58 2.98
CA MET A 79 6.07 3.26 3.40
C MET A 79 5.05 4.32 2.96
N TYR A 80 5.40 5.60 3.10
CA TYR A 80 4.51 6.69 2.71
C TYR A 80 4.26 6.73 1.20
N ALA A 81 5.31 6.59 0.40
CA ALA A 81 5.24 6.70 -1.06
C ALA A 81 4.65 5.46 -1.73
N THR A 82 4.85 4.27 -1.16
CA THR A 82 4.55 3.00 -1.83
C THR A 82 3.51 2.15 -1.11
N TYR A 83 3.16 2.49 0.14
CA TYR A 83 2.37 1.62 1.02
C TYR A 83 2.98 0.21 1.12
N ALA A 84 4.31 0.14 1.03
CA ALA A 84 5.08 -1.09 0.97
C ALA A 84 6.23 -1.04 2.00
N PRO A 85 6.28 -1.95 3.01
CA PRO A 85 7.50 -2.16 3.80
C PRO A 85 8.64 -2.73 2.96
#